data_AF-H1KT11-F1
#
_entry.id   AF-H1KT11-F1
#
_cell.length_a   1.000
_cell.length_b   1.000
_cell.length_c   1.000
_cell.angle_alpha   90.00
_cell.angle_beta   90.00
_cell.angle_gamma   90.00
#
_symmetry.space_group_name_H-M   'P 1'
#
loop_
_entity.id
_entity.type
_entity.pdbx_description
1 polymer ?
#
loop_
_entity_poly.entity_id
_entity_poly.type
_entity_poly.pdbx_seq_one_letter_code
_entity_poly.pdbx_strand_id
1 'polypeptide(L)'
;MALARALVSRPALLALDEPLGALDALTRIEMQAMIERIWEAQGFTAILVTHDVGEAVAMADRILVVEEGAIALDVAVDVPRPRRRGDPALAELEGRILDRLLGHHA
;
A
#
# COMPACT_ATOMS: atom_id res chain seq x y z
N MET A 1 14.00 -3.43 -11.57
CA MET A 1 14.32 -4.79 -12.08
C MET A 1 14.06 -5.92 -11.06
N ALA A 2 14.11 -5.69 -9.74
CA ALA A 2 13.85 -6.74 -8.74
C ALA A 2 12.37 -7.18 -8.69
N LEU A 3 11.42 -6.23 -8.74
CA LEU A 3 9.98 -6.52 -8.70
C LEU A 3 9.52 -7.47 -9.81
N ALA A 4 9.87 -7.18 -11.07
CA ALA A 4 9.50 -8.04 -12.20
C ALA A 4 9.99 -9.48 -12.04
N ARG A 5 11.24 -9.67 -11.57
CA ARG A 5 11.78 -11.00 -11.27
C ARG A 5 11.00 -11.71 -10.17
N ALA A 6 10.67 -11.02 -9.09
CA ALA A 6 9.89 -11.58 -7.99
C ALA A 6 8.49 -12.01 -8.45
N LEU A 7 7.86 -11.24 -9.34
CA LEU A 7 6.54 -11.56 -9.89
C LEU A 7 6.56 -12.72 -10.90
N VAL A 8 7.65 -12.88 -11.65
CA VAL A 8 7.81 -14.00 -12.60
C VAL A 8 7.89 -15.34 -11.88
N SER A 9 8.42 -15.38 -10.65
CA SER A 9 8.49 -16.60 -9.85
C SER A 9 7.15 -17.11 -9.28
N ARG A 10 6.02 -16.43 -9.55
CA ARG A 10 4.69 -16.77 -9.02
C ARG A 10 4.71 -17.11 -7.52
N PRO A 11 5.18 -16.18 -6.68
CA PRO A 11 5.38 -16.46 -5.27
C PRO A 11 4.04 -16.67 -4.57
N ALA A 12 4.00 -17.48 -3.50
CA ALA A 12 2.84 -17.50 -2.61
C ALA A 12 2.77 -16.25 -1.71
N LEU A 13 3.92 -15.66 -1.40
CA LEU A 13 4.09 -14.46 -0.58
C LEU A 13 5.09 -13.52 -1.24
N LEU A 14 4.71 -12.26 -1.44
CA LEU A 14 5.55 -11.19 -1.95
C LEU A 14 5.72 -10.12 -0.85
N ALA A 15 6.93 -9.96 -0.33
CA ALA A 15 7.27 -8.85 0.57
C ALA A 15 7.97 -7.74 -0.21
N LEU A 16 7.50 -6.51 -0.05
CA LEU A 16 7.99 -5.32 -0.72
C LEU A 16 8.38 -4.29 0.33
N ASP A 17 9.63 -3.85 0.29
CA ASP A 17 10.16 -2.82 1.19
C ASP A 17 10.44 -1.55 0.38
N GLU A 18 9.63 -0.51 0.61
CA GLU A 18 9.61 0.76 -0.11
C GLU A 18 9.71 0.62 -1.65
N PRO A 19 8.89 -0.23 -2.29
CA PRO A 19 9.09 -0.63 -3.68
C PRO A 19 8.96 0.53 -4.70
N LEU A 20 8.18 1.57 -4.38
CA LEU A 20 7.83 2.66 -5.29
C LEU A 20 8.33 4.04 -4.82
N GLY A 21 9.10 4.11 -3.73
CA GLY A 21 9.54 5.38 -3.13
C GLY A 21 10.42 6.22 -4.05
N ALA A 22 11.22 5.58 -4.90
CA ALA A 22 12.13 6.25 -5.84
C ALA A 22 11.47 6.67 -7.16
N LEU A 23 10.18 6.38 -7.36
CA LEU A 23 9.47 6.68 -8.59
C LEU A 23 8.80 8.05 -8.53
N ASP A 24 8.75 8.73 -9.67
CA ASP A 24 7.90 9.90 -9.84
C ASP A 24 6.41 9.54 -9.73
N ALA A 25 5.56 10.55 -9.56
CA ALA A 25 4.15 10.35 -9.29
C ALA A 25 3.41 9.58 -10.39
N LEU A 26 3.72 9.80 -11.67
CA LEU A 26 3.03 9.11 -12.77
C LEU A 26 3.48 7.66 -12.84
N THR A 27 4.79 7.42 -12.84
CA THR A 27 5.35 6.06 -12.88
C THR A 27 4.90 5.24 -11.67
N ARG A 28 4.80 5.86 -10.48
CA ARG A 28 4.25 5.22 -9.28
C ARG A 28 2.83 4.72 -9.50
N ILE A 29 1.94 5.56 -10.02
CA ILE A 29 0.53 5.19 -10.28
C ILE A 29 0.44 4.02 -11.26
N GLU A 30 1.21 4.07 -12.35
CA GLU A 30 1.26 2.98 -13.33
C GLU A 30 1.75 1.67 -12.71
N MET A 31 2.75 1.76 -11.83
CA MET A 31 3.30 0.59 -11.14
C MET A 31 2.35 0.01 -10.10
N GLN A 32 1.65 0.84 -9.33
CA GLN A 32 0.59 0.41 -8.41
C GLN A 32 -0.48 -0.40 -9.15
N ALA A 33 -1.00 0.15 -10.25
CA ALA A 33 -2.00 -0.51 -11.08
C ALA A 33 -1.49 -1.82 -11.70
N MET A 34 -0.20 -1.87 -12.08
CA MET A 34 0.40 -3.10 -12.58
C MET A 34 0.49 -4.18 -11.49
N ILE A 35 0.96 -3.82 -10.30
CA ILE A 35 1.08 -4.76 -9.17
C ILE A 35 -0.28 -5.31 -8.78
N GLU A 36 -1.30 -4.44 -8.65
CA GLU A 36 -2.68 -4.83 -8.34
C GLU A 36 -3.22 -5.85 -9.35
N ARG A 37 -3.08 -5.58 -10.65
CA ARG A 37 -3.51 -6.51 -11.70
C ARG A 37 -2.81 -7.87 -11.64
N ILE A 38 -1.51 -7.88 -11.35
CA ILE A 38 -0.74 -9.12 -11.26
C ILE A 38 -1.13 -9.90 -10.00
N TRP A 39 -1.35 -9.19 -8.89
CA TRP A 39 -1.83 -9.75 -7.65
C TRP A 39 -3.22 -10.38 -7.80
N GLU A 40 -4.19 -9.68 -8.41
CA GLU A 40 -5.52 -10.23 -8.71
C GLU A 40 -5.45 -11.47 -9.61
N ALA A 41 -4.55 -11.47 -10.60
CA ALA A 41 -4.41 -12.58 -11.53
C ALA A 41 -3.71 -13.82 -10.93
N GLN A 42 -2.81 -13.63 -9.97
CA GLN A 42 -1.99 -14.71 -9.40
C GLN A 42 -2.44 -15.15 -8.00
N GLY A 43 -3.21 -14.33 -7.29
CA GLY A 43 -3.78 -14.66 -5.97
C GLY A 43 -2.75 -14.84 -4.85
N PHE A 44 -1.59 -14.21 -4.94
CA PHE A 44 -0.56 -14.31 -3.89
C PHE A 44 -0.85 -13.40 -2.70
N THR A 45 -0.24 -13.64 -1.54
CA THR A 45 -0.27 -12.69 -0.43
C THR A 45 0.81 -11.63 -0.62
N ALA A 46 0.49 -10.35 -0.45
CA ALA A 46 1.46 -9.26 -0.52
C ALA A 46 1.61 -8.59 0.84
N ILE A 47 2.85 -8.32 1.26
CA ILE A 47 3.18 -7.44 2.38
C ILE A 47 3.94 -6.25 1.81
N LEU A 48 3.42 -5.05 2.04
CA LEU A 48 4.02 -3.80 1.61
C LEU A 48 4.45 -3.01 2.85
N VAL A 49 5.73 -2.67 2.91
CA VAL A 49 6.26 -1.68 3.86
C VAL A 49 6.48 -0.39 3.07
N THR A 50 5.87 0.69 3.52
CA THR A 50 5.99 2.01 2.90
C THR A 50 5.83 3.10 3.95
N HIS A 51 6.47 4.24 3.72
CA HIS A 51 6.24 5.47 4.47
C HIS A 51 5.22 6.40 3.80
N ASP A 52 4.69 6.03 2.63
CA ASP A 52 3.67 6.79 1.90
C ASP A 52 2.27 6.25 2.25
N VAL A 53 1.50 7.02 3.01
CA VAL A 53 0.13 6.64 3.42
C VAL A 53 -0.79 6.51 2.21
N GLY A 54 -0.61 7.34 1.18
CA GLY A 54 -1.36 7.29 -0.07
C GLY A 54 -1.15 5.97 -0.81
N GLU A 55 0.09 5.46 -0.84
CA GLU A 55 0.40 4.14 -1.38
C GLU A 55 -0.28 3.03 -0.56
N ALA A 56 -0.23 3.11 0.77
CA ALA A 56 -0.83 2.13 1.66
C ALA A 56 -2.36 2.04 1.44
N VAL A 57 -3.08 3.17 1.43
CA VAL A 57 -4.55 3.16 1.21
C VAL A 57 -4.93 2.74 -0.20
N ALA A 58 -4.10 3.06 -1.20
CA ALA A 58 -4.36 2.67 -2.58
C ALA A 58 -4.25 1.15 -2.76
N MET A 59 -3.24 0.51 -2.18
CA MET A 59 -2.90 -0.88 -2.51
C MET A 59 -3.40 -1.92 -1.50
N ALA A 60 -3.44 -1.59 -0.21
CA ALA A 60 -3.58 -2.59 0.85
C ALA A 60 -5.04 -2.92 1.19
N ASP A 61 -5.33 -4.18 1.51
CA ASP A 61 -6.62 -4.57 2.12
C ASP A 61 -6.67 -4.30 3.63
N ARG A 62 -5.50 -4.19 4.26
CA ARG A 62 -5.33 -3.92 5.69
C ARG A 62 -4.05 -3.14 5.90
N ILE A 63 -4.09 -2.12 6.75
CA ILE A 63 -2.96 -1.25 7.07
C ILE A 63 -2.63 -1.42 8.55
N LEU A 64 -1.35 -1.68 8.81
CA LEU A 64 -0.78 -1.73 10.16
C LEU A 64 0.19 -0.56 10.32
N VAL A 65 -0.03 0.28 11.33
CA VAL A 65 0.92 1.32 11.70
C VAL A 65 1.78 0.78 12.83
N VAL A 66 3.10 0.85 12.67
CA VAL A 66 4.07 0.40 13.67
C VAL A 66 4.75 1.61 14.29
N GLU A 67 4.68 1.73 15.61
CA GLU A 67 5.33 2.79 16.40
C GLU A 67 6.03 2.15 17.60
N GLU A 68 7.24 2.60 17.92
CA GLU A 68 8.03 2.09 19.06
C GLU A 68 8.14 0.56 19.13
N GLY A 69 8.13 -0.11 17.96
CA GLY A 69 8.20 -1.57 17.86
C GLY A 69 6.89 -2.30 18.15
N ALA A 70 5.76 -1.60 18.29
CA ALA A 70 4.42 -2.16 18.50
C ALA A 70 3.44 -1.74 17.40
N ILE A 71 2.36 -2.50 17.22
CA ILE A 71 1.26 -2.13 16.32
C ILE A 71 0.43 -1.06 17.03
N ALA A 72 0.50 0.16 16.54
CA ALA A 72 -0.20 1.33 17.04
C ALA A 72 -1.61 1.48 16.46
N LEU A 73 -1.81 0.98 15.23
CA LEU A 73 -3.08 1.03 14.53
C LEU A 73 -3.23 -0.20 13.61
N ASP A 74 -4.45 -0.71 13.51
CA ASP A 74 -4.84 -1.81 12.65
C ASP A 74 -6.16 -1.45 11.96
N VAL A 75 -6.13 -1.24 10.65
CA VAL A 75 -7.28 -0.74 9.88
C VAL A 75 -7.55 -1.62 8.67
N ALA A 76 -8.79 -2.06 8.52
CA ALA A 76 -9.27 -2.65 7.27
C ALA A 76 -9.57 -1.56 6.24
N VAL A 77 -9.20 -1.81 4.98
CA VAL A 77 -9.48 -0.92 3.86
C VAL A 77 -10.68 -1.46 3.09
N ASP A 78 -11.88 -1.18 3.62
CA ASP A 78 -13.16 -1.65 3.08
C ASP A 78 -13.63 -0.85 1.85
N VAL A 79 -12.70 -0.46 0.98
CA VAL A 79 -12.98 0.19 -0.30
C VAL A 79 -12.74 -0.82 -1.43
N PRO A 80 -13.77 -1.16 -2.22
CA PRO A 80 -13.65 -2.16 -3.27
C PRO A 80 -12.74 -1.71 -4.41
N ARG A 81 -12.13 -2.67 -5.09
CA ARG A 81 -11.35 -2.44 -6.32
C ARG A 81 -12.25 -2.35 -7.54
N PRO A 82 -11.90 -1.57 -8.58
CA PRO A 82 -10.67 -0.79 -8.72
C PRO A 82 -10.72 0.51 -7.90
N ARG A 83 -9.69 0.72 -7.08
CA ARG A 83 -9.57 1.92 -6.26
C ARG A 83 -9.10 3.07 -7.12
N ARG A 84 -9.82 4.20 -7.06
CA ARG A 84 -9.50 5.38 -7.87
C ARG A 84 -8.87 6.46 -7.02
N ARG A 85 -7.87 7.12 -7.59
CA ARG A 85 -7.30 8.32 -6.97
C ARG A 85 -8.39 9.38 -6.85
N GLY A 86 -8.52 9.97 -5.66
CA GLY A 86 -9.57 10.93 -5.34
C GLY A 86 -10.90 10.31 -4.91
N ASP A 87 -10.97 9.00 -4.68
CA ASP A 87 -12.11 8.40 -3.98
C ASP A 87 -12.25 9.04 -2.58
N PRO A 88 -13.42 9.65 -2.26
CA PRO A 88 -13.63 10.29 -0.97
C PRO A 88 -13.40 9.36 0.22
N ALA A 89 -13.75 8.07 0.10
CA ALA A 89 -13.58 7.10 1.19
C ALA A 89 -12.10 6.81 1.46
N LEU A 90 -11.27 6.72 0.40
CA LEU A 90 -9.83 6.57 0.55
C LEU A 90 -9.19 7.82 1.11
N ALA A 91 -9.63 9.01 0.67
CA ALA A 91 -9.12 10.28 1.18
C ALA A 91 -9.44 10.47 2.68
N GLU A 92 -10.65 10.09 3.11
CA GLU A 92 -11.02 10.11 4.53
C GLU A 92 -10.16 9.13 5.35
N LEU A 93 -9.94 7.92 4.83
CA LEU A 93 -9.08 6.93 5.47
C LEU A 93 -7.63 7.40 5.58
N GLU A 94 -7.08 7.96 4.50
CA GLU A 94 -5.74 8.56 4.46
C GLU A 94 -5.61 9.67 5.51
N GLY A 95 -6.58 10.59 5.55
CA GLY A 95 -6.61 11.67 6.55
C GLY A 95 -6.61 11.15 7.99
N ARG A 96 -7.44 10.14 8.29
CA ARG A 96 -7.46 9.52 9.63
C ARG A 96 -6.12 8.89 10.03
N ILE A 97 -5.43 8.24 9.11
CA ILE A 97 -4.12 7.64 9.36
C ILE A 97 -3.07 8.75 9.56
N LEU A 98 -3.08 9.78 8.70
CA LEU A 98 -2.17 10.93 8.82
C LEU A 98 -2.36 11.69 10.13
N ASP A 99 -3.60 11.96 10.55
CA ASP A 99 -3.90 12.62 11.82
C ASP A 99 -3.36 11.81 13.01
N ARG A 100 -3.46 10.47 12.95
CA ARG A 100 -2.91 9.58 13.98
C ARG A 100 -1.38 9.57 13.97
N LEU A 101 -0.73 9.71 12.82
CA LEU A 101 0.73 9.78 12.72
C LEU A 101 1.25 11.16 13.18
N LEU A 102 0.66 12.24 12.68
CA LEU A 102 1.08 13.62 12.97
C LEU A 102 0.70 14.07 14.39
N GLY A 103 -0.44 13.60 14.92
CA GLY A 103 -0.89 13.91 16.28
C GLY A 103 0.01 13.35 17.39
N HIS A 104 0.93 12.44 17.06
CA HIS A 104 1.96 11.92 17.98
C HIS A 104 3.30 12.66 17.86
N HIS A 105 3.43 13.60 16.92
CA HIS A 105 4.61 14.46 16.75
C HIS A 105 4.45 15.84 17.41
N ALA A 106 3.40 16.05 18.24
CA ALA A 106 3.10 17.30 18.92
C ALA A 106 3.27 17.20 20.45
#